data_AF-A0A924HXV2-F1
#
_entry.id   AF-A0A924HXV2-F1
#
_cell.length_a   1.000
_cell.length_b   1.000
_cell.length_c   1.000
_cell.angle_alpha   90.00
_cell.angle_beta   90.00
_cell.angle_gamma   90.00
#
_symmetry.space_group_name_H-M   'P 1'
#
loop_
_entity.id
_entity.type
_entity.pdbx_description
1 polymer ?
#
loop_
_entity_poly.entity_id
_entity_poly.type
_entity_poly.pdbx_seq_one_letter_code
_entity_poly.pdbx_strand_id
1 'polypeptide(L)'
;IAPLFFGTIALLISHNIFTQWSGVYTLLIALVSIIVARRDSVLKLFTYIGVIGVTIGIYELVGFRLSQATTLSTVGDAFVILTLVGAVLAWGYRLLHRPIRKVLRLEDAQVLTIAHVHFAGASGLGLMALMPLMGGGTSQIAINLLAGIYGLLGCYALSLGRSNAGWLTLGILQFWTGIGILLLDFLPPSVLLEWGGAIAALIAYITAAIPWGRLGYTTINPIRNCAIALPGSVLAITVFSANVPSLLLAGGFYAWLATISDQFRLSYVSVALGIWAAWRLFSAWGLTDPLWYVSAVSLGIVFIIESDPTLKGHDRRETRHWMRMLATGLVAFTAIVQSEASWSQGLLTIVLSLGLIALGLAFKTRAYLYVGTVVFMLKVLRQLWVFIGNYSLLLWALGITLGLLLIWIAATFEARRSRAIAFVQYWIGELDRWE
;
A
#
# COMPACT_ATOMS: atom_id res chain seq x y z
N ILE A 1 -7.50 -52.68 18.30
CA ILE A 1 -6.14 -52.50 17.72
C ILE A 1 -5.93 -53.43 16.53
N ALA A 2 -6.15 -54.74 16.63
CA ALA A 2 -6.00 -55.66 15.49
C ALA A 2 -6.69 -55.22 14.17
N PRO A 3 -7.94 -54.70 14.17
CA PRO A 3 -8.56 -54.20 12.93
C PRO A 3 -7.82 -53.02 12.27
N LEU A 4 -7.19 -52.15 13.08
CA LEU A 4 -6.39 -51.03 12.57
C LEU A 4 -5.08 -51.53 11.97
N PHE A 5 -4.43 -52.49 12.60
CA PHE A 5 -3.19 -53.07 12.09
C PHE A 5 -3.38 -53.72 10.71
N PHE A 6 -4.38 -54.61 10.59
CA PHE A 6 -4.69 -55.23 9.29
C PHE A 6 -5.22 -54.23 8.27
N GLY A 7 -6.01 -53.24 8.70
CA GLY A 7 -6.46 -52.15 7.85
C GLY A 7 -5.29 -51.37 7.25
N THR A 8 -4.36 -50.89 8.08
CA THR A 8 -3.19 -50.12 7.60
C THR A 8 -2.33 -50.93 6.63
N ILE A 9 -2.12 -52.24 6.88
CA ILE A 9 -1.41 -53.11 5.92
C ILE A 9 -2.16 -53.19 4.59
N ALA A 10 -3.48 -53.38 4.62
CA ALA A 10 -4.31 -53.39 3.42
C ALA A 10 -4.27 -52.04 2.67
N LEU A 11 -4.23 -50.91 3.39
CA LEU A 11 -4.05 -49.58 2.79
C LEU A 11 -2.74 -49.47 2.04
N LEU A 12 -1.64 -49.86 2.67
CA LEU A 12 -0.30 -49.77 2.09
C LEU A 12 -0.18 -50.64 0.83
N ILE A 13 -0.75 -51.85 0.87
CA ILE A 13 -0.77 -52.74 -0.30
C ILE A 13 -1.66 -52.17 -1.41
N SER A 14 -2.85 -51.65 -1.06
CA SER A 14 -3.79 -51.11 -2.05
C SER A 14 -3.35 -49.78 -2.68
N HIS A 15 -2.47 -49.02 -2.02
CA HIS A 15 -1.93 -47.75 -2.55
C HIS A 15 -0.73 -47.92 -3.49
N ASN A 16 -0.28 -49.15 -3.77
CA ASN A 16 0.74 -49.39 -4.80
C ASN A 16 0.29 -48.92 -6.19
N ILE A 17 -1.02 -48.86 -6.45
CA ILE A 17 -1.60 -48.30 -7.68
C ILE A 17 -2.70 -47.34 -7.27
N PHE A 18 -2.62 -46.10 -7.74
CA PHE A 18 -3.67 -45.10 -7.50
C PHE A 18 -4.89 -45.42 -8.37
N THR A 19 -6.00 -45.83 -7.74
CA THR A 19 -7.23 -46.27 -8.42
C THR A 19 -8.47 -45.53 -7.91
N GLN A 20 -9.63 -45.70 -8.57
CA GLN A 20 -10.91 -45.14 -8.12
C GLN A 20 -11.32 -45.60 -6.71
N TRP A 21 -10.75 -46.69 -6.21
CA TRP A 21 -11.06 -47.26 -4.91
C TRP A 21 -10.09 -46.81 -3.80
N SER A 22 -8.94 -46.20 -4.14
CA SER A 22 -7.92 -45.80 -3.17
C SER A 22 -8.52 -44.93 -2.05
N GLY A 23 -9.26 -43.87 -2.41
CA GLY A 23 -9.92 -43.02 -1.43
C GLY A 23 -11.03 -43.72 -0.61
N VAL A 24 -11.71 -44.72 -1.19
CA VAL A 24 -12.67 -45.55 -0.44
C VAL A 24 -11.96 -46.38 0.63
N TYR A 25 -10.81 -46.99 0.30
CA TYR A 25 -10.02 -47.76 1.25
C TYR A 25 -9.51 -46.88 2.39
N THR A 26 -9.01 -45.68 2.07
CA THR A 26 -8.59 -44.69 3.08
C THR A 26 -9.75 -44.28 3.98
N LEU A 27 -10.95 -44.05 3.43
CA LEU A 27 -12.15 -43.73 4.20
C LEU A 27 -12.58 -44.88 5.13
N LEU A 28 -12.55 -46.13 4.66
CA LEU A 28 -12.92 -47.29 5.48
C LEU A 28 -12.01 -47.42 6.69
N ILE A 29 -10.71 -47.23 6.52
CA ILE A 29 -9.73 -47.34 7.61
C ILE A 29 -9.85 -46.15 8.56
N ALA A 30 -10.08 -44.96 8.02
CA ALA A 30 -10.38 -43.77 8.81
C ALA A 30 -11.61 -43.99 9.72
N LEU A 31 -12.68 -44.59 9.19
CA LEU A 31 -13.87 -44.95 9.96
C LEU A 31 -13.57 -45.99 11.04
N VAL A 32 -12.80 -47.04 10.72
CA VAL A 32 -12.35 -48.04 11.72
C VAL A 32 -11.55 -47.37 12.82
N SER A 33 -10.66 -46.43 12.48
CA SER A 33 -9.88 -45.64 13.45
C SER A 33 -10.77 -44.86 14.40
N ILE A 34 -11.78 -44.16 13.88
CA ILE A 34 -12.77 -43.42 14.67
C ILE A 34 -13.56 -44.39 15.57
N ILE A 35 -14.04 -45.51 15.04
CA ILE A 35 -14.84 -46.48 15.82
C ILE A 35 -14.03 -47.09 16.96
N VAL A 36 -12.77 -47.44 16.72
CA VAL A 36 -11.87 -47.97 17.75
C VAL A 36 -11.58 -46.90 18.81
N ALA A 37 -11.27 -45.67 18.38
CA ALA A 37 -10.98 -44.55 19.26
C ALA A 37 -12.15 -44.18 20.17
N ARG A 38 -13.39 -44.42 19.75
CA ARG A 38 -14.59 -44.15 20.56
C ARG A 38 -14.68 -45.03 21.81
N ARG A 39 -13.97 -46.16 21.88
CA ARG A 39 -14.09 -47.10 23.02
C ARG A 39 -13.43 -46.60 24.29
N ASP A 40 -12.38 -45.78 24.17
CA ASP A 40 -11.58 -45.32 25.30
C ASP A 40 -11.01 -43.91 25.03
N SER A 41 -11.03 -43.03 26.03
CA SER A 41 -10.49 -41.67 25.93
C SER A 41 -8.97 -41.65 25.72
N VAL A 42 -8.24 -42.68 26.16
CA VAL A 42 -6.79 -42.81 25.93
C VAL A 42 -6.45 -42.93 24.44
N LEU A 43 -7.39 -43.40 23.62
CA LEU A 43 -7.21 -43.62 22.18
C LEU A 43 -7.53 -42.37 21.33
N LYS A 44 -7.62 -41.18 21.93
CA LYS A 44 -7.99 -39.93 21.24
C LYS A 44 -7.11 -39.60 20.02
N LEU A 45 -5.83 -40.01 20.02
CA LEU A 45 -4.94 -39.89 18.86
C LEU A 45 -5.51 -40.58 17.61
N PHE A 46 -6.14 -41.74 17.77
CA PHE A 46 -6.77 -42.49 16.66
C PHE A 46 -8.00 -41.77 16.10
N THR A 47 -8.69 -40.93 16.89
CA THR A 47 -9.74 -40.05 16.37
C THR A 47 -9.13 -39.02 15.40
N TYR A 48 -8.00 -38.40 15.75
CA TYR A 48 -7.34 -37.44 14.88
C TYR A 48 -6.78 -38.09 13.61
N ILE A 49 -6.14 -39.26 13.73
CA ILE A 49 -5.70 -40.05 12.57
C ILE A 49 -6.89 -40.39 11.67
N GLY A 50 -8.03 -40.76 12.27
CA GLY A 50 -9.27 -41.01 11.54
C GLY A 50 -9.78 -39.76 10.81
N VAL A 51 -9.81 -38.59 11.45
CA VAL A 51 -10.21 -37.33 10.79
C VAL A 51 -9.29 -36.98 9.62
N ILE A 52 -7.97 -37.13 9.80
CA ILE A 52 -6.99 -36.92 8.74
C ILE A 52 -7.24 -37.91 7.60
N GLY A 53 -7.44 -39.20 7.92
CA GLY A 53 -7.76 -40.23 6.93
C GLY A 53 -9.06 -39.95 6.17
N VAL A 54 -10.11 -39.43 6.83
CA VAL A 54 -11.33 -39.00 6.14
C VAL A 54 -11.01 -37.88 5.14
N THR A 55 -10.22 -36.91 5.56
CA THR A 55 -9.83 -35.77 4.72
C THR A 55 -9.03 -36.25 3.50
N ILE A 56 -7.99 -37.07 3.72
CA ILE A 56 -7.16 -37.64 2.66
C ILE A 56 -8.02 -38.48 1.71
N GLY A 57 -8.86 -39.37 2.23
CA GLY A 57 -9.69 -40.24 1.40
C GLY A 57 -10.67 -39.47 0.51
N ILE A 58 -11.24 -38.35 1.00
CA ILE A 58 -12.07 -37.45 0.16
C ILE A 58 -11.23 -36.81 -0.95
N TYR A 59 -10.04 -36.29 -0.62
CA TYR A 59 -9.14 -35.71 -1.61
C TYR A 59 -8.63 -36.75 -2.62
N GLU A 60 -8.39 -37.99 -2.21
CA GLU A 60 -8.01 -39.09 -3.12
C GLU A 60 -9.13 -39.47 -4.07
N LEU A 61 -10.39 -39.53 -3.60
CA LEU A 61 -11.54 -39.79 -4.46
C LEU A 61 -11.68 -38.72 -5.55
N VAL A 62 -11.57 -37.45 -5.16
CA VAL A 62 -11.65 -36.33 -6.09
C VAL A 62 -10.41 -36.28 -6.99
N GLY A 63 -9.22 -36.45 -6.42
CA GLY A 63 -7.94 -36.44 -7.11
C GLY A 63 -7.83 -37.53 -8.17
N PHE A 64 -8.36 -38.73 -7.92
CA PHE A 64 -8.42 -39.79 -8.92
C PHE A 64 -9.35 -39.42 -10.09
N ARG A 65 -10.51 -38.81 -9.81
CA ARG A 65 -11.40 -38.34 -10.89
C ARG A 65 -10.74 -37.25 -11.71
N LEU A 66 -9.99 -36.35 -11.08
CA LEU A 66 -9.22 -35.31 -11.76
C LEU A 66 -8.07 -35.89 -12.59
N SER A 67 -7.37 -36.93 -12.12
CA SER A 67 -6.26 -37.54 -12.86
C SER A 67 -6.71 -38.33 -14.09
N GLN A 68 -7.96 -38.81 -14.12
CA GLN A 68 -8.54 -39.52 -15.25
C GLN A 68 -9.18 -38.59 -16.29
N ALA A 69 -9.35 -37.31 -15.98
CA ALA A 69 -9.99 -36.38 -16.89
C ALA A 69 -9.06 -36.03 -18.05
N THR A 70 -9.24 -36.73 -19.18
CA THR A 70 -8.53 -36.47 -20.45
C THR A 70 -8.83 -35.09 -21.05
N THR A 71 -9.92 -34.46 -20.59
CA THR A 71 -10.40 -33.14 -21.02
C THR A 71 -10.36 -32.11 -19.91
N LEU A 72 -9.60 -32.32 -18.82
CA LEU A 72 -9.34 -31.23 -17.87
C LEU A 72 -8.48 -30.21 -18.60
N SER A 73 -9.15 -29.33 -19.35
CA SER A 73 -8.50 -28.44 -20.32
C SER A 73 -7.46 -27.55 -19.67
N THR A 74 -7.46 -27.43 -18.33
CA THR A 74 -6.50 -26.62 -17.62
C THR A 74 -6.31 -27.03 -16.15
N VAL A 75 -5.06 -27.07 -15.69
CA VAL A 75 -4.65 -27.36 -14.30
C VAL A 75 -5.38 -26.49 -13.25
N GLY A 76 -5.85 -25.30 -13.62
CA GLY A 76 -6.62 -24.42 -12.74
C GLY A 76 -7.92 -25.01 -12.25
N ASP A 77 -8.67 -25.71 -13.09
CA ASP A 77 -9.97 -26.30 -12.74
C ASP A 77 -9.81 -27.35 -11.62
N ALA A 78 -8.72 -28.12 -11.65
CA ALA A 78 -8.38 -29.05 -10.57
C ALA A 78 -8.22 -28.33 -9.23
N PHE A 79 -7.45 -27.23 -9.19
CA PHE A 79 -7.27 -26.45 -7.97
C PHE A 79 -8.57 -25.79 -7.49
N VAL A 80 -9.44 -25.33 -8.39
CA VAL A 80 -10.75 -24.79 -8.02
C VAL A 80 -11.61 -25.87 -7.36
N ILE A 81 -11.66 -27.08 -7.91
CA ILE A 81 -12.40 -28.20 -7.34
C ILE A 81 -11.83 -28.61 -5.98
N LEU A 82 -10.51 -28.68 -5.83
CA LEU A 82 -9.87 -28.98 -4.55
C LEU A 82 -10.14 -27.90 -3.50
N THR A 83 -10.14 -26.61 -3.89
CA THR A 83 -10.56 -25.48 -3.05
C THR A 83 -12.01 -25.65 -2.60
N LEU A 84 -12.91 -26.05 -3.50
CA LEU A 84 -14.32 -26.32 -3.16
C LEU A 84 -14.45 -27.41 -2.11
N VAL A 85 -13.72 -28.53 -2.26
CA VAL A 85 -13.70 -29.62 -1.28
C VAL A 85 -13.29 -29.11 0.09
N GLY A 86 -12.19 -28.35 0.16
CA GLY A 86 -11.74 -27.74 1.41
C GLY A 86 -12.77 -26.79 2.03
N ALA A 87 -13.43 -25.96 1.23
CA ALA A 87 -14.46 -25.03 1.69
C ALA A 87 -15.71 -25.77 2.21
N VAL A 88 -16.14 -26.83 1.52
CA VAL A 88 -17.24 -27.71 1.95
C VAL A 88 -16.90 -28.41 3.25
N LEU A 89 -15.67 -28.90 3.43
CA LEU A 89 -15.23 -29.50 4.68
C LEU A 89 -15.21 -28.48 5.82
N ALA A 90 -14.68 -27.27 5.59
CA ALA A 90 -14.65 -26.20 6.58
C ALA A 90 -16.06 -25.84 7.07
N TRP A 91 -16.99 -25.62 6.15
CA TRP A 91 -18.40 -25.37 6.49
C TRP A 91 -19.09 -26.59 7.08
N GLY A 92 -18.83 -27.78 6.58
CA GLY A 92 -19.39 -29.04 7.06
C GLY A 92 -19.07 -29.29 8.53
N TYR A 93 -17.79 -29.19 8.91
CA TYR A 93 -17.36 -29.33 10.32
C TYR A 93 -18.01 -28.28 11.23
N ARG A 94 -18.27 -27.08 10.71
CA ARG A 94 -18.89 -25.99 11.47
C ARG A 94 -20.41 -26.13 11.61
N LEU A 95 -21.13 -26.37 10.52
CA LEU A 95 -22.60 -26.48 10.50
C LEU A 95 -23.06 -27.77 11.18
N LEU A 96 -22.34 -28.87 10.94
CA LEU A 96 -22.60 -30.18 11.54
C LEU A 96 -21.80 -30.38 12.83
N HIS A 97 -21.38 -29.30 13.49
CA HIS A 97 -20.59 -29.35 14.71
C HIS A 97 -21.22 -30.28 15.76
N ARG A 98 -22.51 -30.09 16.08
CA ARG A 98 -23.19 -30.87 17.13
C ARG A 98 -23.17 -32.39 16.89
N PRO A 99 -23.58 -32.91 15.71
CA PRO A 99 -23.49 -34.35 15.45
C PRO A 99 -22.04 -34.83 15.34
N ILE A 100 -21.14 -34.07 14.72
CA ILE A 100 -19.72 -34.46 14.58
C ILE A 100 -19.06 -34.59 15.95
N ARG A 101 -19.32 -33.66 16.87
CA ARG A 101 -18.85 -33.73 18.25
C ARG A 101 -19.28 -35.03 18.94
N LYS A 102 -20.55 -35.42 18.79
CA LYS A 102 -21.09 -36.67 19.38
C LYS A 102 -20.43 -37.91 18.78
N VAL A 103 -20.18 -37.91 17.47
CA VAL A 103 -19.55 -39.05 16.77
C VAL A 103 -18.08 -39.17 17.14
N LEU A 104 -17.33 -38.07 17.06
CA LEU A 104 -15.88 -38.05 17.29
C LEU A 104 -15.48 -38.02 18.77
N ARG A 105 -16.42 -37.71 19.68
CA ARG A 105 -16.17 -37.49 21.13
C ARG A 105 -15.06 -36.45 21.38
N LEU A 106 -15.00 -35.43 20.53
CA LEU A 106 -14.08 -34.30 20.66
C LEU A 106 -14.75 -33.14 21.40
N GLU A 107 -13.94 -32.24 21.95
CA GLU A 107 -14.42 -30.97 22.50
C GLU A 107 -14.82 -30.00 21.39
N ASP A 108 -15.66 -29.03 21.73
CA ASP A 108 -16.16 -28.03 20.76
C ASP A 108 -15.00 -27.28 20.08
N ALA A 109 -13.99 -26.88 20.87
CA ALA A 109 -12.79 -26.21 20.35
C ALA A 109 -12.01 -27.09 19.36
N GLN A 110 -11.93 -28.39 19.59
CA GLN A 110 -11.19 -29.33 18.73
C GLN A 110 -11.87 -29.50 17.37
N VAL A 111 -13.20 -29.62 17.35
CA VAL A 111 -13.98 -29.70 16.11
C VAL A 111 -13.86 -28.40 15.30
N LEU A 112 -13.90 -27.25 15.98
CA LEU A 112 -13.72 -25.95 15.33
C LEU A 112 -12.30 -25.76 14.78
N THR A 113 -11.26 -26.22 15.49
CA THR A 113 -9.89 -26.21 14.96
C THR A 113 -9.78 -27.00 13.67
N ILE A 114 -10.41 -28.18 13.58
CA ILE A 114 -10.45 -28.95 12.33
C ILE A 114 -11.11 -28.13 11.22
N ALA A 115 -12.21 -27.44 11.49
CA ALA A 115 -12.87 -26.57 10.53
C ALA A 115 -11.95 -25.41 10.06
N HIS A 116 -11.22 -24.78 10.99
CA HIS A 116 -10.28 -23.70 10.68
C HIS A 116 -9.09 -24.17 9.83
N VAL A 117 -8.58 -25.38 10.08
CA VAL A 117 -7.51 -25.98 9.27
C VAL A 117 -7.99 -26.21 7.83
N HIS A 118 -9.22 -26.69 7.64
CA HIS A 118 -9.80 -26.84 6.30
C HIS A 118 -10.05 -25.49 5.63
N PHE A 119 -10.46 -24.46 6.37
CA PHE A 119 -10.56 -23.09 5.84
C PHE A 119 -9.20 -22.60 5.33
N ALA A 120 -8.13 -22.79 6.12
CA ALA A 120 -6.78 -22.39 5.73
C ALA A 120 -6.28 -23.18 4.50
N GLY A 121 -6.51 -24.50 4.48
CA GLY A 121 -6.17 -25.35 3.35
C GLY A 121 -6.93 -24.97 2.08
N ALA A 122 -8.24 -24.71 2.17
CA ALA A 122 -9.05 -24.24 1.06
C ALA A 122 -8.55 -22.90 0.52
N SER A 123 -8.23 -21.96 1.41
CA SER A 123 -7.68 -20.66 1.04
C SER A 123 -6.34 -20.80 0.31
N GLY A 124 -5.46 -21.68 0.81
CA GLY A 124 -4.16 -21.96 0.19
C GLY A 124 -4.29 -22.59 -1.21
N LEU A 125 -5.17 -23.59 -1.36
CA LEU A 125 -5.48 -24.19 -2.66
C LEU A 125 -6.11 -23.17 -3.63
N GLY A 126 -6.95 -22.28 -3.12
CA GLY A 126 -7.56 -21.21 -3.90
C GLY A 126 -6.52 -20.25 -4.47
N LEU A 127 -5.51 -19.90 -3.66
CA LEU A 127 -4.39 -19.07 -4.12
C LEU A 127 -3.58 -19.79 -5.20
N MET A 128 -3.38 -21.10 -5.09
CA MET A 128 -2.72 -21.89 -6.14
C MET A 128 -3.53 -21.92 -7.44
N ALA A 129 -4.87 -21.83 -7.37
CA ALA A 129 -5.73 -21.73 -8.56
C ALA A 129 -5.56 -20.40 -9.32
N LEU A 130 -5.03 -19.34 -8.68
CA LEU A 130 -4.79 -18.05 -9.34
C LEU A 130 -3.61 -18.08 -10.33
N MET A 131 -2.63 -18.96 -10.12
CA MET A 131 -1.47 -19.09 -11.00
C MET A 131 -1.86 -19.50 -12.43
N PRO A 132 -2.59 -20.61 -12.65
CA PRO A 132 -3.03 -20.98 -13.99
C PRO A 132 -4.11 -20.05 -14.53
N LEU A 133 -4.90 -19.37 -13.68
CA LEU A 133 -5.88 -18.36 -14.10
C LEU A 133 -5.22 -17.25 -14.95
N MET A 134 -4.07 -16.72 -14.49
CA MET A 134 -3.34 -15.68 -15.20
C MET A 134 -2.78 -16.14 -16.56
N GLY A 135 -2.58 -17.44 -16.74
CA GLY A 135 -2.10 -18.04 -17.99
C GLY A 135 -3.19 -18.49 -18.95
N GLY A 136 -4.46 -18.15 -18.70
CA GLY A 136 -5.60 -18.70 -19.45
C GLY A 136 -5.88 -20.18 -19.18
N GLY A 137 -5.25 -20.71 -18.14
CA GLY A 137 -5.33 -22.09 -17.67
C GLY A 137 -6.45 -22.33 -16.66
N THR A 138 -7.59 -21.66 -16.80
CA THR A 138 -8.79 -21.92 -15.99
C THR A 138 -10.02 -21.68 -16.85
N SER A 139 -10.97 -22.62 -16.84
CA SER A 139 -12.22 -22.46 -17.59
C SER A 139 -13.12 -21.39 -16.96
N GLN A 140 -13.94 -20.71 -17.78
CA GLN A 140 -14.86 -19.66 -17.35
C GLN A 140 -15.76 -20.08 -16.15
N ILE A 141 -16.24 -21.32 -16.18
CA ILE A 141 -17.08 -21.88 -15.12
C ILE A 141 -16.28 -21.98 -13.82
N ALA A 142 -15.02 -22.44 -13.90
CA ALA A 142 -14.15 -22.56 -12.75
C ALA A 142 -13.75 -21.18 -12.18
N ILE A 143 -13.59 -20.15 -13.01
CA ILE A 143 -13.35 -18.76 -12.54
C ILE A 143 -14.51 -18.26 -11.67
N ASN A 144 -15.74 -18.37 -12.19
CA ASN A 144 -16.94 -17.96 -11.48
C ASN A 144 -17.15 -18.77 -10.19
N LEU A 145 -16.89 -20.07 -10.25
CA LEU A 145 -16.95 -20.95 -9.10
C LEU A 145 -15.91 -20.55 -8.04
N LEU A 146 -14.68 -20.25 -8.43
CA LEU A 146 -13.61 -19.83 -7.52
C LEU A 146 -13.99 -18.53 -6.80
N ALA A 147 -14.49 -17.54 -7.51
CA ALA A 147 -14.99 -16.31 -6.91
C ALA A 147 -16.11 -16.58 -5.89
N GLY A 148 -17.06 -17.48 -6.21
CA GLY A 148 -18.10 -17.92 -5.30
C GLY A 148 -17.56 -18.62 -4.04
N ILE A 149 -16.55 -19.47 -4.19
CA ILE A 149 -15.88 -20.15 -3.07
C ILE A 149 -15.21 -19.12 -2.15
N TYR A 150 -14.50 -18.13 -2.71
CA TYR A 150 -13.91 -17.04 -1.93
C TYR A 150 -14.97 -16.22 -1.19
N GLY A 151 -16.15 -16.00 -1.78
CA GLY A 151 -17.30 -15.41 -1.08
C GLY A 151 -17.78 -16.27 0.10
N LEU A 152 -17.89 -17.59 -0.08
CA LEU A 152 -18.26 -18.52 0.99
C LEU A 152 -17.22 -18.59 2.13
N LEU A 153 -15.94 -18.58 1.78
CA LEU A 153 -14.84 -18.50 2.75
C LEU A 153 -14.84 -17.13 3.46
N GLY A 154 -15.16 -16.06 2.75
CA GLY A 154 -15.40 -14.72 3.31
C GLY A 154 -16.51 -14.73 4.35
N CYS A 155 -17.68 -15.28 4.03
CA CYS A 155 -18.78 -15.46 4.98
C CYS A 155 -18.37 -16.29 6.21
N TYR A 156 -17.57 -17.35 5.99
CA TYR A 156 -17.05 -18.18 7.07
C TYR A 156 -16.20 -17.36 8.04
N ALA A 157 -15.24 -16.60 7.53
CA ALA A 157 -14.34 -15.81 8.36
C ALA A 157 -15.05 -14.59 8.98
N LEU A 158 -15.89 -13.87 8.24
CA LEU A 158 -16.65 -12.73 8.77
C LEU A 158 -17.57 -13.11 9.94
N SER A 159 -18.21 -14.28 9.87
CA SER A 159 -19.06 -14.75 10.98
C SER A 159 -18.27 -15.07 12.25
N LEU A 160 -16.98 -15.41 12.14
CA LEU A 160 -16.06 -15.51 13.28
C LEU A 160 -15.46 -14.14 13.68
N GLY A 161 -15.44 -13.19 12.73
CA GLY A 161 -14.88 -11.86 12.88
C GLY A 161 -15.69 -10.90 13.74
N ARG A 162 -16.91 -11.26 14.17
CA ARG A 162 -17.77 -10.38 15.01
C ARG A 162 -17.09 -9.94 16.30
N SER A 163 -16.30 -10.82 16.91
CA SER A 163 -15.54 -10.57 18.15
C SER A 163 -14.03 -10.76 17.98
N ASN A 164 -13.54 -11.06 16.77
CA ASN A 164 -12.13 -11.35 16.53
C ASN A 164 -11.60 -10.58 15.31
N ALA A 165 -10.64 -9.69 15.57
CA ALA A 165 -10.02 -8.84 14.57
C ALA A 165 -9.35 -9.60 13.40
N GLY A 166 -8.69 -10.72 13.70
CA GLY A 166 -7.97 -11.52 12.72
C GLY A 166 -8.93 -12.17 11.72
N TRP A 167 -10.00 -12.79 12.23
CA TRP A 167 -11.03 -13.39 11.39
C TRP A 167 -11.79 -12.36 10.53
N LEU A 168 -12.03 -11.16 11.07
CA LEU A 168 -12.62 -10.06 10.30
C LEU A 168 -11.73 -9.65 9.13
N THR A 169 -10.42 -9.50 9.38
CA THR A 169 -9.41 -9.18 8.34
C THR A 169 -9.40 -10.25 7.26
N LEU A 170 -9.32 -11.52 7.65
CA LEU A 170 -9.33 -12.65 6.70
C LEU A 170 -10.62 -12.64 5.87
N GLY A 171 -11.79 -12.43 6.49
CA GLY A 171 -13.06 -12.39 5.78
C GLY A 171 -13.10 -11.30 4.70
N ILE A 172 -12.64 -10.10 5.02
CA ILE A 172 -12.53 -8.98 4.06
C ILE A 172 -11.59 -9.36 2.91
N LEU A 173 -10.40 -9.92 3.22
CA LEU A 173 -9.44 -10.34 2.20
C LEU A 173 -9.99 -11.43 1.28
N GLN A 174 -10.75 -12.40 1.80
CA GLN A 174 -11.38 -13.43 0.96
C GLN A 174 -12.41 -12.80 -0.01
N PHE A 175 -13.26 -11.89 0.48
CA PHE A 175 -14.20 -11.18 -0.38
C PHE A 175 -13.51 -10.36 -1.46
N TRP A 176 -12.46 -9.62 -1.11
CA TRP A 176 -11.68 -8.85 -2.07
C TRP A 176 -10.98 -9.73 -3.09
N THR A 177 -10.50 -10.92 -2.69
CA THR A 177 -9.94 -11.90 -3.63
C THR A 177 -11.00 -12.38 -4.61
N GLY A 178 -12.21 -12.71 -4.12
CA GLY A 178 -13.34 -13.08 -4.98
C GLY A 178 -13.73 -11.97 -5.97
N ILE A 179 -13.80 -10.72 -5.50
CA ILE A 179 -14.05 -9.56 -6.36
C ILE A 179 -12.91 -9.40 -7.39
N GLY A 180 -11.66 -9.54 -6.97
CA GLY A 180 -10.49 -9.47 -7.85
C GLY A 180 -10.52 -10.52 -8.95
N ILE A 181 -10.93 -11.76 -8.65
CA ILE A 181 -11.11 -12.83 -9.64
C ILE A 181 -12.19 -12.44 -10.66
N LEU A 182 -13.34 -11.92 -10.21
CA LEU A 182 -14.40 -11.47 -11.13
C LEU A 182 -13.96 -10.28 -11.98
N LEU A 183 -13.16 -9.37 -11.42
CA LEU A 183 -12.62 -8.23 -12.17
C LEU A 183 -11.61 -8.66 -13.24
N LEU A 184 -10.76 -9.65 -12.95
CA LEU A 184 -9.83 -10.24 -13.93
C LEU A 184 -10.56 -10.87 -15.12
N ASP A 185 -11.75 -11.39 -14.86
CA ASP A 185 -12.60 -12.01 -15.88
C ASP A 185 -13.41 -10.97 -16.68
N PHE A 186 -13.93 -9.96 -16.00
CA PHE A 186 -14.84 -8.98 -16.58
C PHE A 186 -14.13 -7.83 -17.31
N LEU A 187 -12.94 -7.43 -16.85
CA LEU A 187 -12.21 -6.28 -17.39
C LEU A 187 -10.94 -6.69 -18.15
N PRO A 188 -10.61 -5.99 -19.25
CA PRO A 188 -9.33 -6.17 -19.92
C PRO A 188 -8.14 -5.91 -18.98
N PRO A 189 -7.02 -6.63 -19.11
CA PRO A 189 -5.85 -6.43 -18.26
C PRO A 189 -5.30 -5.00 -18.27
N SER A 190 -5.37 -4.30 -19.41
CA SER A 190 -4.95 -2.89 -19.51
C SER A 190 -5.77 -1.98 -18.60
N VAL A 191 -7.10 -2.19 -18.55
CA VAL A 191 -8.00 -1.42 -17.67
C VAL A 191 -7.64 -1.67 -16.21
N LEU A 192 -7.37 -2.92 -15.81
CA LEU A 192 -6.98 -3.25 -14.44
C LEU A 192 -5.62 -2.64 -14.05
N LEU A 193 -4.66 -2.60 -14.97
CA LEU A 193 -3.35 -2.00 -14.73
C LEU A 193 -3.42 -0.47 -14.62
N GLU A 194 -4.24 0.18 -15.45
CA GLU A 194 -4.35 1.64 -15.46
C GLU A 194 -5.27 2.18 -14.35
N TRP A 195 -6.41 1.54 -14.14
CA TRP A 195 -7.47 1.94 -13.21
C TRP A 195 -7.46 1.17 -11.89
N GLY A 196 -6.52 0.24 -11.70
CA GLY A 196 -6.46 -0.61 -10.51
C GLY A 196 -6.50 0.17 -9.20
N GLY A 197 -5.75 1.27 -9.10
CA GLY A 197 -5.76 2.15 -7.93
C GLY A 197 -7.13 2.76 -7.63
N ALA A 198 -7.84 3.26 -8.64
CA ALA A 198 -9.20 3.79 -8.50
C ALA A 198 -10.22 2.70 -8.14
N ILE A 199 -10.15 1.54 -8.79
CA ILE A 199 -11.04 0.41 -8.48
C ILE A 199 -10.83 -0.05 -7.03
N ALA A 200 -9.56 -0.16 -6.61
CA ALA A 200 -9.19 -0.50 -5.26
C ALA A 200 -9.66 0.56 -4.24
N ALA A 201 -9.54 1.85 -4.57
CA ALA A 201 -10.06 2.96 -3.76
C ALA A 201 -11.59 2.90 -3.62
N LEU A 202 -12.31 2.55 -4.69
CA LEU A 202 -13.77 2.38 -4.65
C LEU A 202 -14.17 1.19 -3.77
N ILE A 203 -13.52 0.04 -3.91
CA ILE A 203 -13.78 -1.14 -3.06
C ILE A 203 -13.47 -0.82 -1.60
N ALA A 204 -12.35 -0.14 -1.33
CA ALA A 204 -11.97 0.30 0.01
C ALA A 204 -12.99 1.29 0.61
N TYR A 205 -13.47 2.23 -0.18
CA TYR A 205 -14.53 3.16 0.20
C TYR A 205 -15.82 2.43 0.58
N ILE A 206 -16.31 1.52 -0.27
CA ILE A 206 -17.51 0.72 0.01
C ILE A 206 -17.31 -0.08 1.30
N THR A 207 -16.14 -0.71 1.46
CA THR A 207 -15.82 -1.50 2.66
C THR A 207 -15.81 -0.63 3.92
N ALA A 208 -15.27 0.60 3.85
CA ALA A 208 -15.24 1.53 4.98
C ALA A 208 -16.61 2.16 5.28
N ALA A 209 -17.46 2.33 4.26
CA ALA A 209 -18.78 2.96 4.38
C ALA A 209 -19.84 2.05 5.01
N ILE A 210 -19.66 0.73 4.98
CA ILE A 210 -20.57 -0.23 5.61
C ILE A 210 -20.65 0.05 7.13
N PRO A 211 -21.84 0.13 7.74
CA PRO A 211 -22.00 0.40 9.17
C PRO A 211 -21.73 -0.86 10.01
N TRP A 212 -20.50 -1.36 10.00
CA TRP A 212 -20.09 -2.62 10.66
C TRP A 212 -20.50 -2.70 12.14
N GLY A 213 -20.46 -1.59 12.87
CA GLY A 213 -20.93 -1.54 14.26
C GLY A 213 -22.42 -1.88 14.41
N ARG A 214 -23.27 -1.43 13.48
CA ARG A 214 -24.71 -1.77 13.46
C ARG A 214 -24.95 -3.23 13.06
N LEU A 215 -23.99 -3.85 12.36
CA LEU A 215 -24.03 -5.27 11.99
C LEU A 215 -23.51 -6.21 13.09
N GLY A 216 -23.17 -5.67 14.27
CA GLY A 216 -22.76 -6.45 15.44
C GLY A 216 -21.27 -6.80 15.50
N TYR A 217 -20.43 -6.11 14.73
CA TYR A 217 -18.97 -6.25 14.82
C TYR A 217 -18.43 -5.32 15.91
N THR A 218 -17.73 -5.89 16.90
CA THR A 218 -17.23 -5.13 18.05
C THR A 218 -15.87 -4.47 17.80
N THR A 219 -15.11 -4.93 16.79
CA THR A 219 -13.76 -4.43 16.50
C THR A 219 -13.71 -3.78 15.13
N ILE A 220 -13.71 -2.44 15.09
CA ILE A 220 -13.80 -1.68 13.82
C ILE A 220 -12.41 -1.39 13.22
N ASN A 221 -11.34 -1.36 14.03
CA ASN A 221 -9.98 -1.04 13.58
C ASN A 221 -9.46 -1.89 12.39
N PRO A 222 -9.72 -3.21 12.31
CA PRO A 222 -9.25 -4.03 11.19
C PRO A 222 -9.81 -3.62 9.84
N ILE A 223 -11.09 -3.21 9.79
CA ILE A 223 -11.74 -2.72 8.56
C ILE A 223 -11.00 -1.50 8.02
N ARG A 224 -10.67 -0.57 8.92
CA ARG A 224 -9.92 0.63 8.58
C ARG A 224 -8.53 0.30 8.06
N ASN A 225 -7.81 -0.59 8.73
CA ASN A 225 -6.47 -1.01 8.29
C ASN A 225 -6.51 -1.67 6.90
N CYS A 226 -7.51 -2.52 6.64
CA CYS A 226 -7.74 -3.10 5.33
C CYS A 226 -7.98 -1.99 4.29
N ALA A 227 -8.93 -1.09 4.55
CA ALA A 227 -9.30 -0.01 3.62
C ALA A 227 -8.13 0.93 3.30
N ILE A 228 -7.26 1.20 4.27
CA ILE A 228 -6.01 1.96 4.06
C ILE A 228 -5.04 1.19 3.15
N ALA A 229 -4.88 -0.11 3.38
CA ALA A 229 -3.87 -0.92 2.69
C ALA A 229 -4.22 -1.21 1.23
N LEU A 230 -5.50 -1.40 0.90
CA LEU A 230 -5.90 -1.90 -0.41
C LEU A 230 -5.46 -1.00 -1.58
N PRO A 231 -5.81 0.30 -1.64
CA PRO A 231 -5.46 1.14 -2.79
C PRO A 231 -3.94 1.29 -2.93
N GLY A 232 -3.23 1.45 -1.82
CA GLY A 232 -1.77 1.55 -1.78
C GLY A 232 -1.08 0.27 -2.27
N SER A 233 -1.59 -0.91 -1.89
CA SER A 233 -1.04 -2.19 -2.35
C SER A 233 -1.22 -2.39 -3.85
N VAL A 234 -2.38 -2.03 -4.40
CA VAL A 234 -2.63 -2.13 -5.84
C VAL A 234 -1.79 -1.12 -6.60
N LEU A 235 -1.68 0.13 -6.14
CA LEU A 235 -0.83 1.15 -6.76
C LEU A 235 0.66 0.80 -6.73
N ALA A 236 1.13 0.11 -5.68
CA ALA A 236 2.50 -0.39 -5.61
C ALA A 236 2.76 -1.45 -6.70
N ILE A 237 1.77 -2.33 -6.96
CA ILE A 237 1.86 -3.34 -8.02
C ILE A 237 1.75 -2.70 -9.41
N THR A 238 0.89 -1.68 -9.58
CA THR A 238 0.64 -1.01 -10.87
C THR A 238 1.50 0.25 -11.08
N VAL A 239 2.63 0.39 -10.38
CA VAL A 239 3.42 1.64 -10.35
C VAL A 239 3.85 2.16 -11.73
N PHE A 240 4.07 1.27 -12.70
CA PHE A 240 4.48 1.67 -14.04
C PHE A 240 3.32 1.92 -15.00
N SER A 241 2.10 1.54 -14.64
CA SER A 241 0.93 1.58 -15.54
C SER A 241 -0.21 2.47 -15.04
N ALA A 242 -0.22 2.85 -13.75
CA ALA A 242 -1.28 3.68 -13.18
C ALA A 242 -1.41 5.02 -13.92
N ASN A 243 -2.63 5.32 -14.37
CA ASN A 243 -2.94 6.56 -15.08
C ASN A 243 -3.25 7.73 -14.11
N VAL A 244 -3.23 8.96 -14.63
CA VAL A 244 -3.44 10.17 -13.82
C VAL A 244 -4.79 10.17 -13.09
N PRO A 245 -5.94 9.87 -13.73
CA PRO A 245 -7.22 9.77 -13.03
C PRO A 245 -7.20 8.76 -11.87
N SER A 246 -6.58 7.59 -12.07
CA SER A 246 -6.49 6.54 -11.05
C SER A 246 -5.72 7.01 -9.80
N LEU A 247 -4.60 7.71 -10.01
CA LEU A 247 -3.80 8.29 -8.93
C LEU A 247 -4.57 9.38 -8.18
N LEU A 248 -5.29 10.25 -8.89
CA LEU A 248 -6.08 11.32 -8.28
C LEU A 248 -7.28 10.79 -7.50
N LEU A 249 -7.97 9.76 -8.01
CA LEU A 249 -9.09 9.12 -7.30
C LEU A 249 -8.61 8.42 -6.04
N ALA A 250 -7.49 7.68 -6.11
CA ALA A 250 -6.90 7.07 -4.92
C ALA A 250 -6.38 8.12 -3.92
N GLY A 251 -5.78 9.22 -4.41
CA GLY A 251 -5.39 10.36 -3.58
C GLY A 251 -6.59 10.99 -2.87
N GLY A 252 -7.66 11.26 -3.62
CA GLY A 252 -8.92 11.77 -3.09
C GLY A 252 -9.54 10.85 -2.03
N PHE A 253 -9.46 9.54 -2.22
CA PHE A 253 -9.86 8.56 -1.20
C PHE A 253 -9.02 8.69 0.08
N TYR A 254 -7.69 8.80 0.00
CA TYR A 254 -6.85 9.00 1.19
C TYR A 254 -7.11 10.35 1.87
N ALA A 255 -7.37 11.41 1.11
CA ALA A 255 -7.76 12.71 1.66
C ALA A 255 -9.10 12.62 2.41
N TRP A 256 -10.11 12.00 1.81
CA TRP A 256 -11.42 11.75 2.44
C TRP A 256 -11.26 10.93 3.74
N LEU A 257 -10.46 9.87 3.68
CA LEU A 257 -10.22 9.00 4.82
C LEU A 257 -9.45 9.71 5.95
N ALA A 258 -8.54 10.62 5.61
CA ALA A 258 -7.83 11.47 6.57
C ALA A 258 -8.82 12.36 7.35
N THR A 259 -9.79 12.96 6.65
CA THR A 259 -10.82 13.83 7.25
C THR A 259 -11.78 13.04 8.15
N ILE A 260 -12.32 11.92 7.70
CA ILE A 260 -13.26 11.13 8.50
C ILE A 260 -12.60 10.43 9.70
N SER A 261 -11.34 10.06 9.57
CA SER A 261 -10.63 9.33 10.63
C SER A 261 -9.91 10.24 11.63
N ASP A 262 -9.95 11.56 11.44
CA ASP A 262 -9.11 12.53 12.17
C ASP A 262 -7.62 12.14 12.21
N GLN A 263 -7.12 11.62 11.08
CA GLN A 263 -5.74 11.15 10.94
C GLN A 263 -5.06 11.85 9.77
N PHE A 264 -4.53 13.04 10.06
CA PHE A 264 -3.85 13.89 9.09
C PHE A 264 -2.69 13.19 8.36
N ARG A 265 -2.04 12.20 8.98
CA ARG A 265 -0.93 11.43 8.37
C ARG A 265 -1.32 10.75 7.05
N LEU A 266 -2.60 10.42 6.85
CA LEU A 266 -3.08 9.85 5.58
C LEU A 266 -3.06 10.89 4.43
N SER A 267 -3.15 12.18 4.75
CA SER A 267 -3.00 13.26 3.77
C SER A 267 -1.62 13.25 3.13
N TYR A 268 -0.59 12.72 3.78
CA TYR A 268 0.74 12.55 3.17
C TYR A 268 0.71 11.61 1.99
N VAL A 269 -0.06 10.53 2.09
CA VAL A 269 -0.26 9.58 0.99
C VAL A 269 -1.02 10.27 -0.15
N SER A 270 -2.07 11.03 0.16
CA SER A 270 -2.79 11.82 -0.85
C SER A 270 -1.87 12.81 -1.58
N VAL A 271 -1.00 13.52 -0.86
CA VAL A 271 -0.05 14.47 -1.45
C VAL A 271 0.97 13.75 -2.32
N ALA A 272 1.52 12.62 -1.85
CA ALA A 272 2.45 11.81 -2.64
C ALA A 272 1.82 11.30 -3.94
N LEU A 273 0.58 10.83 -3.89
CA LEU A 273 -0.16 10.42 -5.09
C LEU A 273 -0.46 11.61 -6.02
N GLY A 274 -0.73 12.79 -5.47
CA GLY A 274 -0.88 14.03 -6.25
C GLY A 274 0.41 14.45 -6.96
N ILE A 275 1.56 14.36 -6.30
CA ILE A 275 2.88 14.61 -6.90
C ILE A 275 3.14 13.62 -8.02
N TRP A 276 2.88 12.33 -7.78
CA TRP A 276 3.07 11.30 -8.78
C TRP A 276 2.13 11.50 -10.00
N ALA A 277 0.88 11.88 -9.76
CA ALA A 277 -0.06 12.27 -10.82
C ALA A 277 0.46 13.46 -11.63
N ALA A 278 1.02 14.48 -10.98
CA ALA A 278 1.62 15.63 -11.65
C ALA A 278 2.83 15.21 -12.51
N TRP A 279 3.71 14.35 -12.01
CA TRP A 279 4.86 13.84 -12.77
C TRP A 279 4.45 13.06 -14.03
N ARG A 280 3.40 12.24 -13.93
CA ARG A 280 2.80 11.56 -15.08
C ARG A 280 2.24 12.53 -16.10
N LEU A 281 1.57 13.58 -15.63
CA LEU A 281 1.01 14.62 -16.49
C LEU A 281 2.11 15.43 -17.21
N PHE A 282 3.17 15.81 -16.49
CA PHE A 282 4.32 16.51 -17.06
C PHE A 282 5.00 15.69 -18.16
N SER A 283 5.20 14.39 -17.89
CA SER A 283 5.74 13.45 -18.88
C SER A 283 4.83 13.34 -20.12
N ALA A 284 3.51 13.24 -19.92
CA ALA A 284 2.54 13.18 -21.02
C ALA A 284 2.50 14.45 -21.88
N TRP A 285 2.76 15.61 -21.28
CA TRP A 285 2.88 16.89 -21.99
C TRP A 285 4.26 17.16 -22.58
N GLY A 286 5.23 16.23 -22.42
CA GLY A 286 6.60 16.42 -22.90
C GLY A 286 7.40 17.47 -22.12
N LEU A 287 7.00 17.78 -20.88
CA LEU A 287 7.75 18.69 -20.00
C LEU A 287 8.96 17.94 -19.43
N THR A 288 10.12 18.11 -20.05
CA THR A 288 11.36 17.43 -19.65
C THR A 288 12.20 18.22 -18.64
N ASP A 289 11.87 19.49 -18.40
CA ASP A 289 12.62 20.36 -17.49
C ASP A 289 12.43 19.88 -16.02
N PRO A 290 13.53 19.53 -15.31
CA PRO A 290 13.50 19.09 -13.91
C PRO A 290 12.79 20.06 -12.94
N LEU A 291 12.71 21.35 -13.28
CA LEU A 291 12.11 22.38 -12.43
C LEU A 291 10.63 22.09 -12.18
N TRP A 292 9.91 21.53 -13.14
CA TRP A 292 8.50 21.14 -12.97
C TRP A 292 8.35 20.05 -11.91
N TYR A 293 9.18 19.01 -12.00
CA TYR A 293 9.14 17.87 -11.09
C TYR A 293 9.49 18.27 -9.66
N VAL A 294 10.55 19.08 -9.50
CA VAL A 294 10.98 19.59 -8.19
C VAL A 294 9.96 20.56 -7.61
N SER A 295 9.37 21.44 -8.43
CA SER A 295 8.34 22.37 -7.98
C SER A 295 7.10 21.64 -7.44
N ALA A 296 6.68 20.54 -8.08
CA ALA A 296 5.58 19.72 -7.58
C ALA A 296 5.88 19.12 -6.19
N VAL A 297 7.09 18.61 -5.97
CA VAL A 297 7.53 18.12 -4.65
C VAL A 297 7.54 19.25 -3.62
N SER A 298 8.12 20.40 -3.97
CA SER A 298 8.20 21.55 -3.08
C SER A 298 6.83 22.11 -2.69
N LEU A 299 5.88 22.16 -3.63
CA LEU A 299 4.49 22.52 -3.34
C LEU A 299 3.83 21.51 -2.39
N GLY A 300 4.09 20.22 -2.56
CA GLY A 300 3.61 19.19 -1.64
C GLY A 300 4.16 19.35 -0.23
N ILE A 301 5.45 19.67 -0.08
CA ILE A 301 6.07 19.95 1.21
C ILE A 301 5.45 21.20 1.85
N VAL A 302 5.32 22.29 1.11
CA VAL A 302 4.69 23.53 1.62
C VAL A 302 3.26 23.26 2.06
N PHE A 303 2.47 22.51 1.28
CA PHE A 303 1.11 22.13 1.65
C PHE A 303 1.06 21.38 2.99
N ILE A 304 1.99 20.43 3.21
CA ILE A 304 2.10 19.69 4.47
C ILE A 304 2.41 20.63 5.64
N ILE A 305 3.35 21.56 5.47
CA ILE A 305 3.72 22.52 6.53
C ILE A 305 2.53 23.39 6.96
N GLU A 306 1.73 23.86 6.00
CA GLU A 306 0.58 24.74 6.30
C GLU A 306 -0.63 23.98 6.85
N SER A 307 -0.80 22.73 6.42
CA SER A 307 -2.01 21.96 6.71
C SER A 307 -1.88 21.05 7.94
N ASP A 308 -0.69 20.55 8.27
CA ASP A 308 -0.50 19.60 9.38
C ASP A 308 -0.70 20.23 10.77
N PRO A 309 -1.71 19.81 11.55
CA PRO A 309 -1.91 20.29 12.91
C PRO A 309 -0.70 20.04 13.82
N THR A 310 0.05 18.96 13.62
CA THR A 310 1.18 18.60 14.50
C THR A 310 2.36 19.53 14.35
N LEU A 311 2.46 20.24 13.22
CA LEU A 311 3.52 21.21 12.94
C LEU A 311 3.17 22.63 13.40
N LYS A 312 1.92 22.93 13.77
CA LYS A 312 1.47 24.29 14.15
C LYS A 312 1.90 24.74 15.55
N GLY A 313 2.38 23.83 16.39
CA GLY A 313 2.86 24.15 17.73
C GLY A 313 4.04 25.13 17.72
N HIS A 314 4.17 25.94 18.79
CA HIS A 314 5.28 26.88 18.97
C HIS A 314 6.63 26.13 19.00
N ASP A 315 6.66 24.96 19.62
CA ASP A 315 7.86 24.10 19.75
C ASP A 315 8.36 23.52 18.42
N ARG A 316 7.55 23.58 17.35
CA ARG A 316 7.87 23.04 16.02
C ARG A 316 8.23 24.12 15.01
N ARG A 317 8.39 25.37 15.44
CA ARG A 317 8.75 26.50 14.57
C ARG A 317 10.05 26.25 13.80
N GLU A 318 11.07 25.70 14.46
CA GLU A 318 12.33 25.38 13.80
C GLU A 318 12.16 24.28 12.73
N THR A 319 11.36 23.25 13.01
CA THR A 319 11.05 22.20 12.02
C THR A 319 10.35 22.79 10.80
N ARG A 320 9.36 23.68 10.98
CA ARG A 320 8.69 24.37 9.85
C ARG A 320 9.69 25.19 9.04
N HIS A 321 10.59 25.91 9.72
CA HIS A 321 11.62 26.71 9.07
C HIS A 321 12.54 25.87 8.19
N TRP A 322 13.10 24.77 8.72
CA TRP A 322 13.95 23.86 7.96
C TRP A 322 13.21 23.19 6.80
N MET A 323 11.97 22.78 6.98
CA MET A 323 11.16 22.20 5.90
C MET A 323 10.86 23.22 4.79
N ARG A 324 10.56 24.48 5.13
CA ARG A 324 10.37 25.55 4.15
C ARG A 324 11.66 25.86 3.40
N MET A 325 12.80 25.91 4.11
CA MET A 325 14.12 26.08 3.48
C MET A 325 14.46 24.91 2.56
N LEU A 326 14.13 23.68 2.93
CA LEU A 326 14.30 22.51 2.07
C LEU A 326 13.42 22.63 0.82
N ALA A 327 12.13 22.93 0.99
CA ALA A 327 11.19 23.04 -0.12
C ALA A 327 11.60 24.12 -1.13
N THR A 328 11.88 25.34 -0.67
CA THR A 328 12.29 26.43 -1.56
C THR A 328 13.73 26.28 -2.03
N GLY A 329 14.60 25.74 -1.19
CA GLY A 329 15.99 25.44 -1.51
C GLY A 329 16.12 24.44 -2.65
N LEU A 330 15.29 23.39 -2.68
CA LEU A 330 15.25 22.43 -3.78
C LEU A 330 14.89 23.09 -5.12
N VAL A 331 13.86 23.94 -5.15
CA VAL A 331 13.47 24.68 -6.37
C VAL A 331 14.60 25.63 -6.78
N ALA A 332 15.13 26.40 -5.84
CA ALA A 332 16.11 27.43 -6.12
C ALA A 332 17.46 26.84 -6.54
N PHE A 333 17.90 25.74 -5.92
CA PHE A 333 19.07 24.99 -6.34
C PHE A 333 18.90 24.43 -7.75
N THR A 334 17.75 23.82 -8.04
CA THR A 334 17.44 23.29 -9.38
C THR A 334 17.44 24.41 -10.43
N ALA A 335 16.87 25.57 -10.12
CA ALA A 335 16.91 26.74 -10.98
C ALA A 335 18.36 27.24 -11.20
N ILE A 336 19.19 27.27 -10.15
CA ILE A 336 20.61 27.63 -10.29
C ILE A 336 21.34 26.71 -11.26
N VAL A 337 21.15 25.40 -11.16
CA VAL A 337 21.80 24.41 -12.04
C VAL A 337 21.34 24.58 -13.49
N GLN A 338 20.05 24.84 -13.71
CA GLN A 338 19.49 24.94 -15.05
C GLN A 338 19.68 26.31 -15.72
N SER A 339 19.97 27.34 -14.94
CA SER A 339 20.13 28.72 -15.44
C SER A 339 21.16 28.90 -16.56
N GLU A 340 22.11 27.97 -16.70
CA GLU A 340 23.18 28.05 -17.71
C GLU A 340 22.79 27.43 -19.05
N ALA A 341 21.71 26.63 -19.08
CA ALA A 341 21.27 25.97 -20.30
C ALA A 341 20.61 26.95 -21.28
N SER A 342 20.04 28.06 -20.80
CA SER A 342 19.49 29.12 -21.65
C SER A 342 19.43 30.47 -20.94
N TRP A 343 19.49 31.56 -21.71
CA TRP A 343 19.34 32.92 -21.20
C TRP A 343 18.00 33.11 -20.45
N SER A 344 16.91 32.52 -20.96
CA SER A 344 15.59 32.60 -20.33
C SER A 344 15.54 31.90 -18.97
N GLN A 345 16.18 30.74 -18.81
CA GLN A 345 16.31 30.05 -17.52
C GLN A 345 17.18 30.84 -16.52
N GLY A 346 18.21 31.53 -17.03
CA GLY A 346 19.00 32.50 -16.26
C GLY A 346 18.15 33.60 -15.65
N LEU A 347 17.36 34.28 -16.48
CA LEU A 347 16.45 35.34 -16.05
C LEU A 347 15.36 34.80 -15.10
N LEU A 348 14.79 33.63 -15.40
CA LEU A 348 13.81 32.97 -14.56
C LEU A 348 14.34 32.69 -13.15
N THR A 349 15.62 32.30 -13.01
CA THR A 349 16.23 32.08 -11.69
C THR A 349 16.32 33.38 -10.88
N ILE A 350 16.67 34.49 -11.53
CA ILE A 350 16.70 35.81 -10.88
C ILE A 350 15.29 36.20 -10.43
N VAL A 351 14.29 36.08 -11.31
CA VAL A 351 12.89 36.38 -10.98
C VAL A 351 12.38 35.52 -9.83
N LEU A 352 12.66 34.21 -9.84
CA LEU A 352 12.31 33.30 -8.73
C LEU A 352 12.97 33.74 -7.42
N SER A 353 14.25 34.10 -7.43
CA SER A 353 14.96 34.55 -6.23
C SER A 353 14.40 35.85 -5.65
N LEU A 354 14.07 36.83 -6.50
CA LEU A 354 13.38 38.06 -6.10
C LEU A 354 11.97 37.78 -5.59
N GLY A 355 11.26 36.85 -6.22
CA GLY A 355 9.95 36.37 -5.75
C GLY A 355 10.03 35.78 -4.35
N LEU A 356 11.03 34.93 -4.06
CA LEU A 356 11.24 34.38 -2.72
C LEU A 356 11.57 35.46 -1.68
N ILE A 357 12.37 36.48 -2.04
CA ILE A 357 12.63 37.63 -1.16
C ILE A 357 11.33 38.37 -0.86
N ALA A 358 10.54 38.69 -1.88
CA ALA A 358 9.26 39.37 -1.73
C ALA A 358 8.28 38.56 -0.86
N LEU A 359 8.19 37.25 -1.07
CA LEU A 359 7.37 36.34 -0.25
C LEU A 359 7.86 36.30 1.19
N GLY A 360 9.18 36.26 1.42
CA GLY A 360 9.77 36.29 2.76
C GLY A 360 9.43 37.57 3.53
N LEU A 361 9.44 38.72 2.85
CA LEU A 361 9.06 40.01 3.43
C LEU A 361 7.54 40.11 3.67
N ALA A 362 6.72 39.69 2.70
CA ALA A 362 5.26 39.78 2.77
C ALA A 362 4.67 38.88 3.87
N PHE A 363 5.14 37.63 3.94
CA PHE A 363 4.67 36.64 4.93
C PHE A 363 5.50 36.64 6.22
N LYS A 364 6.49 37.53 6.35
CA LYS A 364 7.45 37.55 7.47
C LYS A 364 8.00 36.15 7.77
N THR A 365 8.45 35.45 6.73
CA THR A 365 8.95 34.08 6.81
C THR A 365 10.44 34.06 6.47
N ARG A 366 11.29 33.75 7.47
CA ARG A 366 12.76 33.82 7.31
C ARG A 366 13.29 32.87 6.23
N ALA A 367 12.70 31.68 6.11
CA ALA A 367 13.16 30.65 5.19
C ALA A 367 13.16 31.13 3.72
N TYR A 368 12.08 31.80 3.28
CA TYR A 368 11.98 32.32 1.92
C TYR A 368 12.96 33.46 1.68
N LEU A 369 13.11 34.35 2.66
CA LEU A 369 14.06 35.47 2.59
C LEU A 369 15.51 34.96 2.49
N TYR A 370 15.91 34.00 3.32
CA TYR A 370 17.27 33.45 3.33
C TYR A 370 17.60 32.73 2.03
N VAL A 371 16.75 31.80 1.58
CA VAL A 371 16.97 31.06 0.33
C VAL A 371 16.99 32.01 -0.87
N GLY A 372 16.03 32.93 -0.96
CA GLY A 372 15.96 33.92 -2.04
C GLY A 372 17.20 34.82 -2.10
N THR A 373 17.65 35.32 -0.95
CA THR A 373 18.84 36.19 -0.86
C THR A 373 20.11 35.45 -1.26
N VAL A 374 20.33 34.23 -0.77
CA VAL A 374 21.51 33.42 -1.10
C VAL A 374 21.54 33.10 -2.59
N VAL A 375 20.40 32.68 -3.16
CA VAL A 375 20.31 32.33 -4.59
C VAL A 375 20.52 33.55 -5.47
N PHE A 376 19.92 34.70 -5.09
CA PHE A 376 20.13 35.97 -5.79
C PHE A 376 21.60 36.37 -5.78
N MET A 377 22.24 36.36 -4.59
CA MET A 377 23.67 36.67 -4.45
C MET A 377 24.54 35.75 -5.30
N LEU A 378 24.34 34.44 -5.21
CA LEU A 378 25.09 33.46 -6.01
C LEU A 378 24.92 33.69 -7.52
N LYS A 379 23.70 34.04 -7.97
CA LYS A 379 23.45 34.33 -9.38
C LYS A 379 24.07 35.63 -9.85
N VAL A 380 23.98 36.70 -9.05
CA VAL A 380 24.63 37.97 -9.36
C VAL A 380 26.15 37.78 -9.40
N LEU A 381 26.74 37.09 -8.42
CA LEU A 381 28.18 36.78 -8.40
C LEU A 381 28.60 35.96 -9.62
N ARG A 382 27.83 34.92 -9.97
CA ARG A 382 28.10 34.11 -11.16
C ARG A 382 27.99 34.93 -12.45
N GLN A 383 26.98 35.78 -12.58
CA GLN A 383 26.80 36.64 -13.74
C GLN A 383 27.93 37.65 -13.85
N LEU A 384 28.34 38.26 -12.73
CA LEU A 384 29.50 39.15 -12.67
C LEU A 384 30.78 38.40 -13.06
N TRP A 385 30.99 37.18 -12.57
CA TRP A 385 32.14 36.36 -12.93
C TRP A 385 32.22 36.10 -14.44
N VAL A 386 31.12 35.66 -15.05
CA VAL A 386 31.04 35.41 -16.51
C VAL A 386 31.25 36.72 -17.28
N PHE A 387 30.65 37.81 -16.82
CA PHE A 387 30.79 39.12 -17.45
C PHE A 387 32.23 39.65 -17.39
N ILE A 388 32.87 39.51 -16.23
CA ILE A 388 34.27 39.85 -16.01
C ILE A 388 35.20 39.01 -16.91
N GLY A 389 34.95 37.70 -17.01
CA GLY A 389 35.73 36.80 -17.87
C GLY A 389 35.64 37.15 -19.35
N ASN A 390 34.51 37.68 -19.80
CA ASN A 390 34.28 38.04 -21.20
C ASN A 390 34.72 39.49 -21.55
N TYR A 391 34.87 40.37 -20.56
CA TYR A 391 35.19 41.79 -20.79
C TYR A 391 36.30 42.29 -19.85
N SER A 392 37.56 42.12 -20.25
CA SER A 392 38.76 42.43 -19.45
C SER A 392 38.87 43.89 -18.97
N LEU A 393 38.47 44.87 -19.79
CA LEU A 393 38.51 46.30 -19.41
C LEU A 393 37.51 46.63 -18.28
N LEU A 394 36.40 45.90 -18.25
CA LEU A 394 35.32 46.08 -17.28
C LEU A 394 35.66 45.49 -15.92
N LEU A 395 36.54 44.47 -15.89
CA LEU A 395 37.09 43.87 -14.66
C LEU A 395 37.81 44.93 -13.81
N TRP A 396 38.68 45.73 -14.43
CA TRP A 396 39.41 46.80 -13.75
C TRP A 396 38.48 47.91 -13.24
N ALA A 397 37.52 48.34 -14.04
CA ALA A 397 36.52 49.33 -13.64
C ALA A 397 35.70 48.84 -12.44
N LEU A 398 35.15 47.61 -12.51
CA LEU A 398 34.40 47.01 -11.41
C LEU A 398 35.24 46.82 -10.15
N GLY A 399 36.48 46.36 -10.28
CA GLY A 399 37.39 46.16 -9.15
C GLY A 399 37.67 47.47 -8.40
N ILE A 400 37.95 48.55 -9.14
CA ILE A 400 38.18 49.87 -8.56
C ILE A 400 36.90 50.40 -7.90
N THR A 401 35.76 50.32 -8.57
CA THR A 401 34.48 50.80 -8.02
C THR A 401 34.09 50.01 -6.77
N LEU A 402 34.21 48.68 -6.78
CA LEU A 402 33.89 47.83 -5.63
C LEU A 402 34.85 48.10 -4.47
N GLY A 403 36.14 48.27 -4.74
CA GLY A 403 37.14 48.64 -3.73
C GLY A 403 36.85 49.97 -3.06
N LEU A 404 36.53 51.01 -3.85
CA LEU A 404 36.11 52.32 -3.33
C LEU A 404 34.82 52.22 -2.51
N LEU A 405 33.85 51.42 -2.96
CA LEU A 405 32.59 51.20 -2.26
C LEU A 405 32.81 50.48 -0.92
N LEU A 406 33.68 49.46 -0.86
CA LEU A 406 34.04 48.77 0.38
C LEU A 406 34.76 49.70 1.36
N ILE A 407 35.70 50.53 0.89
CA ILE A 407 36.37 51.53 1.72
C ILE A 407 35.34 52.54 2.27
N TRP A 408 34.39 52.98 1.44
CA TRP A 408 33.32 53.88 1.85
C TRP A 408 32.37 53.25 2.87
N ILE A 409 31.97 51.98 2.68
CA ILE A 409 31.17 51.23 3.65
C ILE A 409 31.93 51.11 4.97
N ALA A 410 33.19 50.71 4.95
CA ALA A 410 34.02 50.55 6.14
C ALA A 410 34.17 51.88 6.90
N ALA A 411 34.46 52.97 6.19
CA ALA A 411 34.55 54.31 6.77
C ALA A 411 33.20 54.77 7.38
N THR A 412 32.08 54.44 6.73
CA THR A 412 30.74 54.78 7.23
C THR A 412 30.37 53.95 8.46
N PHE A 413 30.72 52.66 8.47
CA PHE A 413 30.54 51.78 9.63
C PHE A 413 31.39 52.27 10.82
N GLU A 414 32.63 52.69 10.60
CA GLU A 414 33.48 53.22 11.66
C GLU A 414 32.93 54.55 12.20
N ALA A 415 32.56 55.47 11.31
CA ALA A 415 32.00 56.77 11.69
C ALA A 415 30.62 56.69 12.38
N ARG A 416 29.85 55.61 12.17
CA ARG A 416 28.49 55.43 12.72
C ARG A 416 28.32 54.11 13.46
N ARG A 417 29.40 53.58 14.05
CA ARG A 417 29.46 52.23 14.63
C ARG A 417 28.30 51.91 15.56
N SER A 418 27.98 52.80 16.49
CA SER A 418 26.89 52.60 17.46
C SER A 418 25.51 52.52 16.79
N ARG A 419 25.22 53.38 15.82
CA ARG A 419 23.95 53.35 15.05
C ARG A 419 23.87 52.12 14.15
N ALA A 420 24.99 51.74 13.53
CA ALA A 420 25.07 50.55 12.68
C ALA A 420 24.84 49.27 13.50
N ILE A 421 25.47 49.15 14.67
CA ILE A 421 25.26 48.03 15.60
C ILE A 421 23.80 47.98 16.07
N ALA A 422 23.23 49.12 16.48
CA ALA A 422 21.83 49.17 16.92
C ALA A 422 20.85 48.77 15.81
N PHE A 423 21.10 49.22 14.58
CA PHE A 423 20.30 48.84 13.41
C PHE A 423 20.39 47.34 13.10
N VAL A 424 21.59 46.76 13.13
CA VAL A 424 21.79 45.32 12.92
C VAL A 424 21.13 44.51 14.03
N GLN A 425 21.30 44.91 15.30
CA GLN A 425 20.66 44.24 16.44
C GLN A 425 19.13 44.33 16.39
N TYR A 426 18.58 45.46 15.97
CA TYR A 426 17.14 45.62 15.75
C TYR A 426 16.61 44.63 14.71
N TRP A 427 17.27 44.52 13.55
CA TRP A 427 16.84 43.60 12.50
C TRP A 427 17.09 42.13 12.84
N ILE A 428 18.17 41.79 13.56
CA ILE A 428 18.38 40.44 14.08
C ILE A 428 17.24 40.07 15.03
N GLY A 429 16.91 40.96 15.98
CA GLY A 429 15.81 40.74 16.92
C GLY A 429 14.43 40.66 16.25
N GLU A 430 14.21 41.46 15.19
CA GLU A 430 12.97 41.42 14.42
C GLU A 430 12.86 40.14 13.59
N LEU A 431 13.94 39.72 12.90
CA LEU A 431 14.00 38.45 12.18
C LEU A 431 13.81 37.26 13.14
N ASP A 432 14.35 37.31 14.36
CA ASP A 432 14.11 36.26 15.35
C ASP A 432 12.65 36.12 15.79
N ARG A 433 11.84 37.15 15.57
CA ARG A 433 10.38 37.11 15.79
C ARG A 433 9.60 36.63 14.57
N TRP A 434 10.20 36.60 13.39
CA TRP A 434 9.59 36.14 12.15
C TRP A 434 9.53 34.62 12.06
N GLU A 435 8.37 34.09 11.68
CA GLU A 435 8.16 32.65 11.51
C GLU A 435 9.15 32.00 10.52
#